data_AF-A0A0C1MU43-F1
#
_entry.id   AF-A0A0C1MU43-F1
#
_cell.length_a   1.000
_cell.length_b   1.000
_cell.length_c   1.000
_cell.angle_alpha   90.00
_cell.angle_beta   90.00
_cell.angle_gamma   90.00
#
_symmetry.space_group_name_H-M   'P 1'
#
loop_
_entity.id
_entity.type
_entity.pdbx_description
1 polymer ?
#
loop_
_entity_poly.entity_id
_entity_poly.type
_entity_poly.pdbx_seq_one_letter_code
_entity_poly.pdbx_strand_id
1 'polypeptide(L)'
;MLFGYILVIALIKTSLLGLGIISISVAMLAILILKFAPLGIPEVSKKQFKRVYKIALFGHLSAYIGLIVKAFFIDGIEDIPTFIVSHLVLHHLLCAAIAGIATFMSLRIFLAHRHQGSVKSCAN
;
A
#
# COMPACT_ATOMS: atom_id res chain seq x y z
N MET A 1 -2.27 13.23 -12.20
CA MET A 1 -1.69 11.86 -12.27
C MET A 1 -0.38 11.74 -11.47
N LEU A 2 0.55 12.69 -11.60
CA LEU A 2 1.83 12.72 -10.87
C LEU A 2 1.67 12.58 -9.34
N PHE A 3 0.70 13.29 -8.75
CA PHE A 3 0.39 13.22 -7.32
C PHE A 3 0.04 11.80 -6.83
N GLY A 4 -0.66 11.01 -7.66
CA GLY A 4 -1.01 9.63 -7.33
C GLY A 4 0.21 8.71 -7.28
N TYR A 5 1.19 8.92 -8.16
CA TYR A 5 2.45 8.18 -8.13
C TYR A 5 3.33 8.57 -6.94
N ILE A 6 3.41 9.87 -6.60
CA ILE A 6 4.17 10.34 -5.43
C ILE A 6 3.65 9.67 -4.15
N LEU A 7 2.33 9.62 -3.98
CA LEU A 7 1.69 8.97 -2.83
C LEU A 7 1.93 7.45 -2.82
N VAL A 8 1.93 6.78 -3.97
CA VAL A 8 2.29 5.34 -4.05
C VAL A 8 3.75 5.13 -3.66
N ILE A 9 4.69 5.94 -4.15
CA ILE A 9 6.12 5.82 -3.81
C ILE A 9 6.34 6.06 -2.31
N ALA A 10 5.69 7.07 -1.74
CA ALA A 10 5.73 7.32 -0.30
C ALA A 10 5.19 6.12 0.49
N LEU A 11 4.10 5.51 0.04
CA LEU A 11 3.53 4.31 0.65
C LEU A 11 4.47 3.12 0.55
N ILE A 12 5.08 2.86 -0.62
CA ILE A 12 6.07 1.78 -0.79
C ILE A 12 7.25 1.97 0.15
N LYS A 13 7.82 3.18 0.20
CA LYS A 13 8.99 3.48 1.04
C LYS A 13 8.67 3.32 2.53
N THR A 14 7.54 3.84 2.99
CA THR A 14 7.12 3.73 4.40
C THR A 14 6.76 2.30 4.80
N SER A 15 6.19 1.52 3.88
CA SER A 15 5.92 0.09 4.06
C SER A 15 7.22 -0.71 4.19
N LEU A 16 8.21 -0.48 3.32
CA LEU A 16 9.52 -1.15 3.38
C LEU A 16 10.30 -0.83 4.67
N LEU A 17 10.15 0.38 5.20
CA LEU A 17 10.73 0.79 6.48
C LEU A 17 10.09 0.08 7.70
N GLY A 18 9.02 -0.71 7.51
CA GLY A 18 8.33 -1.36 8.61
C GLY A 18 7.51 -0.39 9.47
N LEU A 19 7.23 0.82 8.99
CA LEU A 19 6.43 1.81 9.70
C LEU A 19 4.94 1.62 9.37
N GLY A 20 4.38 0.48 9.79
CA GLY A 20 3.02 0.04 9.45
C GLY A 20 1.94 1.10 9.74
N ILE A 21 1.95 1.71 10.92
CA ILE A 21 1.03 2.80 11.30
C ILE A 21 1.16 4.00 10.37
N ILE A 22 2.39 4.39 10.01
CA ILE A 22 2.61 5.53 9.10
C ILE A 22 2.09 5.19 7.70
N SER A 23 2.32 3.97 7.23
CA SER A 23 1.78 3.50 5.95
C SER A 23 0.25 3.52 5.92
N ILE A 24 -0.41 3.13 7.03
CA ILE A 24 -1.88 3.22 7.18
C ILE A 24 -2.34 4.68 7.08
N SER A 25 -1.69 5.60 7.80
CA SER A 25 -2.00 7.03 7.76
C SER A 25 -1.84 7.60 6.35
N VAL A 26 -0.75 7.25 5.66
CA VAL A 26 -0.49 7.68 4.27
C VAL A 26 -1.54 7.12 3.31
N ALA A 27 -1.90 5.84 3.44
CA ALA A 27 -2.93 5.22 2.61
C ALA A 27 -4.32 5.84 2.85
N MET A 28 -4.66 6.14 4.11
CA MET A 28 -5.90 6.82 4.46
C MET A 28 -5.94 8.25 3.89
N LEU A 29 -4.85 9.01 4.06
CA LEU A 29 -4.72 10.37 3.52
C LEU A 29 -4.82 10.35 1.99
N ALA A 30 -4.18 9.39 1.33
CA ALA A 30 -4.26 9.23 -0.11
C ALA A 30 -5.68 8.96 -0.59
N ILE A 31 -6.43 8.07 0.08
CA ILE A 31 -7.85 7.82 -0.22
C ILE A 31 -8.69 9.07 -0.01
N LEU A 32 -8.42 9.83 1.06
CA LEU A 32 -9.15 11.06 1.39
C LEU A 32 -8.90 12.15 0.34
N ILE A 33 -7.64 12.37 -0.04
CA ILE A 33 -7.25 13.31 -1.10
C ILE A 33 -7.90 12.90 -2.42
N LEU A 34 -7.85 11.61 -2.79
CA LEU A 34 -8.54 11.10 -3.99
C LEU A 34 -10.06 11.26 -3.93
N LYS A 35 -10.68 11.35 -2.74
CA LYS A 35 -12.13 11.53 -2.60
C LYS A 35 -12.54 13.01 -2.69
N PHE A 36 -11.82 13.89 -2.00
CA PHE A 36 -12.21 15.30 -1.83
C PHE A 36 -11.55 16.26 -2.81
N ALA A 37 -10.35 15.96 -3.29
CA ALA A 37 -9.68 16.85 -4.22
C ALA A 37 -10.29 16.71 -5.62
N PRO A 38 -10.68 17.82 -6.28
CA PRO A 38 -11.05 17.86 -7.70
C PRO A 38 -9.79 17.73 -8.55
N LEU A 39 -9.07 16.63 -8.36
CA LEU A 39 -7.96 16.26 -9.23
C LEU A 39 -8.62 15.90 -10.55
N GLY A 40 -8.35 16.66 -11.62
CA GLY A 40 -8.82 16.40 -13.00
C GLY A 40 -8.27 15.10 -13.59
N ILE A 41 -8.36 14.01 -12.83
CA ILE A 41 -7.91 12.66 -13.14
C ILE A 41 -9.14 11.90 -13.63
N PRO A 42 -9.04 11.17 -14.75
CA PRO A 42 -10.14 10.34 -15.23
C PRO A 42 -10.59 9.35 -14.15
N GLU A 43 -11.90 9.20 -14.00
CA GLU A 43 -12.55 8.38 -12.96
C GLU A 43 -12.07 6.91 -12.98
N VAL A 44 -11.67 6.40 -14.14
CA VAL A 44 -11.09 5.06 -14.30
C VAL A 44 -9.78 4.92 -13.53
N SER A 45 -8.83 5.84 -13.73
CA SER A 45 -7.54 5.83 -13.02
C SER A 45 -7.73 6.08 -11.53
N LYS A 46 -8.68 6.95 -11.16
CA LYS A 46 -9.03 7.23 -9.76
C LYS A 46 -9.51 5.97 -9.02
N LYS A 47 -10.38 5.17 -9.65
CA LYS A 47 -10.84 3.88 -9.10
C LYS A 47 -9.68 2.88 -8.96
N GLN A 48 -8.78 2.82 -9.94
CA GLN A 48 -7.60 1.94 -9.89
C GLN A 48 -6.67 2.30 -8.73
N PHE A 49 -6.29 3.57 -8.59
CA PHE A 49 -5.46 4.03 -7.46
C PHE A 49 -6.14 3.78 -6.11
N LYS A 50 -7.44 4.09 -5.98
CA LYS A 50 -8.20 3.82 -4.75
C LYS A 50 -8.17 2.34 -4.37
N ARG A 51 -8.17 1.44 -5.35
CA ARG A 51 -8.05 -0.01 -5.11
C ARG A 51 -6.67 -0.37 -4.54
N VAL A 52 -5.59 0.20 -5.07
CA VAL A 52 -4.23 0.01 -4.54
C VAL A 52 -4.15 0.42 -3.08
N TYR A 53 -4.60 1.64 -2.75
CA TYR A 53 -4.56 2.14 -1.37
C TYR A 53 -5.44 1.32 -0.42
N LYS A 54 -6.61 0.84 -0.87
CA LYS A 54 -7.45 -0.05 -0.06
C LYS A 54 -6.75 -1.38 0.23
N ILE A 55 -6.14 -2.01 -0.77
CA ILE A 55 -5.43 -3.28 -0.58
C ILE A 55 -4.28 -3.09 0.40
N ALA A 56 -3.50 -2.01 0.24
CA ALA A 56 -2.42 -1.70 1.17
C ALA A 56 -2.93 -1.48 2.60
N LEU A 57 -4.00 -0.70 2.77
CA LEU A 57 -4.61 -0.43 4.08
C LEU A 57 -5.12 -1.71 4.75
N PHE A 58 -5.85 -2.55 4.02
CA PHE A 58 -6.30 -3.86 4.52
C PHE A 58 -5.14 -4.80 4.84
N GLY A 59 -4.09 -4.80 4.00
CA GLY A 59 -2.89 -5.58 4.23
C GLY A 59 -2.22 -5.20 5.54
N HIS A 60 -1.97 -3.91 5.77
CA HIS A 60 -1.37 -3.46 7.03
C HIS A 60 -2.30 -3.72 8.22
N LEU A 61 -3.61 -3.51 8.07
CA LEU A 61 -4.57 -3.79 9.14
C LEU A 61 -4.58 -5.28 9.51
N SER A 62 -4.48 -6.18 8.52
CA SER A 62 -4.37 -7.62 8.75
C SER A 62 -3.07 -8.00 9.46
N ALA A 63 -1.96 -7.33 9.16
CA ALA A 63 -0.70 -7.51 9.88
C ALA A 63 -0.87 -7.18 11.37
N TYR A 64 -1.50 -6.04 11.69
CA TYR A 64 -1.78 -5.64 13.07
C TYR A 64 -2.73 -6.60 13.78
N ILE A 65 -3.78 -7.08 13.11
CA ILE A 65 -4.69 -8.08 13.68
C ILE A 65 -3.91 -9.37 14.00
N GLY A 66 -3.06 -9.84 13.09
CA GLY A 66 -2.22 -11.04 13.32
C GLY A 66 -1.28 -10.87 14.53
N LEU A 67 -0.73 -9.67 14.72
CA LEU A 67 0.09 -9.35 15.88
C LEU A 67 -0.70 -9.35 17.19
N ILE A 68 -1.92 -8.80 17.17
CA ILE A 68 -2.81 -8.80 18.34
C ILE A 68 -3.16 -10.24 18.73
N VAL A 69 -3.56 -11.08 17.77
CA VAL A 69 -3.86 -12.49 18.04
C VAL A 69 -2.65 -13.21 18.64
N LYS A 70 -1.45 -12.96 18.10
CA LYS A 70 -0.23 -13.57 18.63
C LYS A 70 0.14 -13.07 20.03
N ALA A 71 -0.20 -11.83 20.38
CA ALA A 71 -0.01 -11.30 21.72
C ALA A 71 -0.91 -11.98 22.77
N PHE A 72 -2.10 -12.45 22.39
CA PHE A 72 -2.99 -13.23 23.27
C PHE A 72 -2.47 -14.64 23.59
N PHE A 73 -1.50 -15.14 22.82
CA PHE A 73 -0.88 -16.47 22.99
C PHE A 73 0.44 -16.43 23.78
N ILE A 74 0.77 -15.30 24.41
CA ILE A 74 1.97 -15.18 25.25
C ILE A 74 1.60 -15.66 26.66
N ASP A 75 2.12 -16.83 27.03
CA ASP A 75 1.89 -17.42 28.35
C ASP A 75 3.06 -17.15 29.33
N GLY A 76 4.25 -16.72 28.85
CA GLY A 76 5.40 -16.40 29.71
C GLY A 76 6.34 -15.29 29.23
N ILE A 77 7.22 -14.83 30.13
CA ILE A 77 8.26 -13.80 29.84
C ILE A 77 9.30 -14.33 28.82
N GLU A 78 9.50 -15.65 28.79
CA GLU A 78 10.39 -16.33 27.84
C GLU A 78 9.90 -16.27 26.39
N ASP A 79 8.59 -16.04 26.18
CA ASP A 79 7.98 -15.92 24.85
C ASP A 79 8.12 -14.52 24.24
N ILE A 80 8.54 -13.51 25.03
CA ILE A 80 8.75 -12.13 24.58
C ILE A 80 9.76 -12.03 23.43
N PRO A 81 10.98 -12.61 23.51
CA PRO A 81 11.93 -12.57 22.39
C PRO A 81 11.39 -13.30 21.14
N THR A 82 10.72 -14.44 21.32
CA THR A 82 10.08 -15.19 20.23
C THR A 82 8.95 -14.37 19.59
N PHE A 83 8.20 -13.63 20.38
CA PHE A 83 7.17 -12.70 19.93
C PHE A 83 7.78 -11.55 19.13
N ILE A 84 8.88 -10.94 19.58
CA ILE A 84 9.56 -9.85 18.86
C ILE A 84 10.09 -10.34 17.51
N VAL A 85 10.77 -11.49 17.46
CA VAL A 85 11.29 -12.05 16.20
C VAL A 85 10.14 -12.40 15.26
N SER A 86 9.11 -13.07 15.77
CA SER A 86 7.93 -13.40 14.96
C SER A 86 7.20 -12.15 14.48
N HIS A 87 7.12 -11.10 15.30
CA HIS A 87 6.55 -9.81 14.93
C HIS A 87 7.37 -9.21 13.78
N LEU A 88 8.69 -9.13 13.93
CA LEU A 88 9.58 -8.53 12.95
C LEU A 88 9.47 -9.26 11.61
N VAL A 89 9.54 -10.59 11.61
CA VAL A 89 9.45 -11.40 10.38
C VAL A 89 8.07 -11.26 9.75
N LEU A 90 6.99 -11.47 10.50
CA LEU A 90 5.63 -11.49 9.94
C LEU A 90 5.21 -10.10 9.46
N HIS A 91 5.48 -9.05 10.25
CA HIS A 91 5.16 -7.68 9.89
C HIS A 91 6.00 -7.21 8.69
N HIS A 92 7.32 -7.44 8.66
CA HIS A 92 8.15 -7.02 7.53
C HIS A 92 7.84 -7.82 6.25
N LEU A 93 7.57 -9.12 6.36
CA LEU A 93 7.18 -9.94 5.22
C LEU A 93 5.86 -9.46 4.61
N LEU A 94 4.84 -9.18 5.45
CA LEU A 94 3.58 -8.61 4.97
C LEU A 94 3.79 -7.22 4.35
N CYS A 95 4.56 -6.35 5.00
CA CYS A 95 4.89 -5.03 4.49
C CYS A 95 5.60 -5.08 3.12
N ALA A 96 6.51 -6.02 2.94
CA ALA A 96 7.20 -6.26 1.66
C ALA A 96 6.23 -6.78 0.59
N ALA A 97 5.34 -7.71 0.95
CA ALA A 97 4.31 -8.21 0.03
C ALA A 97 3.35 -7.10 -0.42
N ILE A 98 2.89 -6.25 0.52
CA ILE A 98 2.03 -5.10 0.24
C ILE A 98 2.74 -4.10 -0.68
N ALA A 99 3.99 -3.77 -0.37
CA ALA A 99 4.81 -2.88 -1.19
C ALA A 99 4.99 -3.44 -2.61
N GLY A 100 5.23 -4.75 -2.74
CA GLY A 100 5.34 -5.45 -4.01
C GLY A 100 4.04 -5.37 -4.83
N ILE A 101 2.89 -5.66 -4.21
CA ILE A 101 1.57 -5.57 -4.87
C ILE A 101 1.28 -4.12 -5.29
N ALA A 102 1.55 -3.14 -4.43
CA ALA A 102 1.35 -1.73 -4.74
C ALA A 102 2.25 -1.28 -5.91
N THR A 103 3.50 -1.75 -5.95
CA THR A 103 4.44 -1.50 -7.05
C THR A 103 3.93 -2.13 -8.34
N PHE A 104 3.53 -3.40 -8.32
CA PHE A 104 3.01 -4.10 -9.49
C PHE A 104 1.76 -3.43 -10.06
N MET A 105 0.80 -3.08 -9.20
CA MET A 105 -0.43 -2.41 -9.63
C MET A 105 -0.17 -1.01 -10.18
N SER A 106 0.72 -0.23 -9.58
CA SER A 106 1.07 1.09 -10.08
C SER A 106 1.83 1.03 -11.40
N LEU A 107 2.72 0.05 -11.57
CA LEU A 107 3.39 -0.23 -12.83
C LEU A 107 2.37 -0.59 -13.92
N ARG A 108 1.36 -1.41 -13.61
CA ARG A 108 0.28 -1.75 -14.54
C ARG A 108 -0.52 -0.52 -15.00
N ILE A 109 -0.81 0.42 -14.08
CA ILE A 109 -1.48 1.69 -14.42
C ILE A 109 -0.59 2.54 -15.33
N PHE A 110 0.73 2.56 -15.07
CA PHE A 110 1.70 3.28 -15.88
C PHE A 110 1.79 2.73 -17.31
N LEU A 111 1.92 1.41 -17.46
CA LEU A 111 1.92 0.74 -18.77
C LEU A 111 0.61 0.98 -19.52
N ALA A 112 -0.55 0.87 -18.86
CA ALA A 112 -1.84 1.12 -19.49
C ALA A 112 -1.96 2.55 -20.06
N HIS A 113 -1.41 3.55 -19.37
CA HIS A 113 -1.38 4.93 -19.88
C HIS A 113 -0.35 5.14 -20.99
N ARG A 114 0.84 4.52 -20.91
CA ARG A 114 1.82 4.55 -22.00
C ARG A 114 1.28 3.93 -23.30
N HIS A 115 0.56 2.81 -23.19
CA HIS A 115 -0.02 2.13 -24.35
C HIS A 115 -1.14 2.96 -25.01
N GLN A 116 -1.98 3.63 -24.22
CA GLN A 116 -2.99 4.56 -24.75
C GLN A 116 -2.39 5.81 -25.42
N GLY A 117 -1.22 6.28 -24.94
CA GLY A 117 -0.48 7.36 -25.58
C GLY A 117 0.12 6.97 -26.93
N SER A 118 0.62 5.73 -27.05
CA SER A 118 1.16 5.20 -28.31
C SER A 118 0.09 5.00 -29.38
N VAL A 119 -1.09 4.48 -29.01
CA VAL A 119 -2.20 4.28 -29.97
C VAL A 119 -2.74 5.62 -30.50
N LYS A 120 -2.81 6.67 -29.67
CA LYS A 120 -3.24 8.01 -30.13
C LYS A 120 -2.23 8.68 -31.06
N SER A 121 -0.95 8.35 -30.96
CA SER A 121 0.10 8.90 -31.84
C SER A 121 0.12 8.29 -33.24
N CYS A 122 -0.47 7.11 -33.45
CA CYS A 122 -0.62 6.50 -34.77
C CYS A 122 -1.96 6.85 -35.46
N ALA A 123 -2.86 7.52 -34.74
CA ALA A 123 -4.17 7.92 -35.24
C ALA A 123 -4.24 9.41 -35.63
N ASN A 124 -3.09 10.09 -35.71
CA ASN A 124 -2.96 11.50 -36.09
C ASN A 124 -1.93 11.65 -37.21
#